data_AF-A0A6H1UJC6-F1
#
_entry.id   AF-A0A6H1UJC6-F1
#
_cell.length_a   1.000
_cell.length_b   1.000
_cell.length_c   1.000
_cell.angle_alpha   90.00
_cell.angle_beta   90.00
_cell.angle_gamma   90.00
#
_symmetry.space_group_name_H-M   'P 1'
#
loop_
_entity.id
_entity.type
_entity.pdbx_description
1 polymer ?
#
loop_
_entity_poly.entity_id
_entity_poly.type
_entity_poly.pdbx_seq_one_letter_code
_entity_poly.pdbx_strand_id
1 'polypeptide(L)'
;MSTWQQRGDYLVSIAQHCLQGHSHFDLCRSHLVKASQISRGTIYNHFPCEADLKLAVITAELSHQLAQTKLVEAHFTDSLHQFLYHHCNRLHEVVCKRRFSYVRDLPDEAMLEQASEQYRNTYLRVEQQYSRWNSQCVDAIGIVPGFDRKALVKSYIRGCMIEALDNVHQCGNIMLYQQFSFAVAQLLGHSDKRLPAGQAMLDWFDSQ
;
A
#
# COMPACT_ATOMS: atom_id res chain seq x y z
N MET A 1 17.33 18.05 19.73
CA MET A 1 16.25 18.76 19.00
C MET A 1 15.86 17.91 17.81
N SER A 2 14.60 17.50 17.69
CA SER A 2 14.13 16.78 16.49
C SER A 2 14.17 17.73 15.29
N THR A 3 14.65 17.28 14.13
CA THR A 3 14.57 18.06 12.90
C THR A 3 13.10 18.25 12.49
N TRP A 4 12.82 19.26 11.66
CA TRP A 4 11.48 19.48 11.10
C TRP A 4 10.93 18.23 10.42
N GLN A 5 11.78 17.52 9.66
CA GLN A 5 11.44 16.27 9.01
C GLN A 5 11.08 15.16 10.00
N GLN A 6 11.90 14.94 11.03
CA GLN A 6 11.64 13.92 12.05
C GLN A 6 10.30 14.13 12.75
N ARG A 7 9.90 15.39 12.98
CA ARG A 7 8.59 15.70 13.55
C ARG A 7 7.45 15.43 12.58
N GLY A 8 7.63 15.74 11.29
CA GLY A 8 6.69 15.39 10.24
C GLY A 8 6.46 13.87 10.17
N ASP A 9 7.55 13.09 10.13
CA ASP A 9 7.51 11.63 10.07
C ASP A 9 6.82 11.04 11.31
N TYR A 10 7.10 11.60 12.49
CA TYR A 10 6.40 11.23 13.73
C TYR A 10 4.90 11.51 13.64
N LEU A 11 4.47 12.70 13.21
CA LEU A 11 3.05 13.02 13.08
C LEU A 11 2.32 12.10 12.09
N VAL A 12 2.99 11.73 11.00
CA VAL A 12 2.44 10.77 10.03
C VAL A 12 2.33 9.37 10.64
N SER A 13 3.32 8.92 11.43
CA SER A 13 3.23 7.64 12.13
C SER A 13 2.08 7.60 13.15
N ILE A 14 1.83 8.71 13.85
CA ILE A 14 0.68 8.83 14.76
C ILE A 14 -0.63 8.77 13.96
N ALA A 15 -0.72 9.48 12.83
CA ALA A 15 -1.89 9.42 11.96
C ALA A 15 -2.17 8.00 11.45
N GLN A 16 -1.14 7.27 11.00
CA GLN A 16 -1.25 5.88 10.57
C GLN A 16 -1.73 4.96 11.71
N HIS A 17 -1.24 5.18 12.93
CA HIS A 17 -1.69 4.43 14.10
C HIS A 17 -3.16 4.73 14.44
N CYS A 18 -3.58 5.99 14.38
CA CYS A 18 -4.99 6.37 14.59
C CYS A 18 -5.93 5.78 13.54
N LEU A 19 -5.44 5.51 12.32
CA LEU A 19 -6.20 4.90 11.23
C LEU A 19 -6.15 3.36 11.24
N GLN A 20 -5.49 2.74 12.22
CA GLN A 20 -5.38 1.29 12.26
C GLN A 20 -6.76 0.64 12.42
N GLY A 21 -7.11 -0.25 11.47
CA GLY A 21 -8.42 -0.89 11.39
C GLY A 21 -9.52 -0.03 10.77
N HIS A 22 -9.23 1.19 10.32
CA HIS A 22 -10.19 2.02 9.61
C HIS A 22 -10.25 1.63 8.14
N SER A 23 -11.45 1.53 7.57
CA SER A 23 -11.67 1.17 6.17
C SER A 23 -11.47 2.34 5.19
N HIS A 24 -11.50 3.57 5.69
CA HIS A 24 -11.33 4.81 4.93
C HIS A 24 -10.65 5.89 5.78
N PHE A 25 -10.18 6.95 5.13
CA PHE A 25 -9.52 8.06 5.78
C PHE A 25 -10.54 9.02 6.40
N ASP A 26 -10.62 9.04 7.73
CA ASP A 26 -11.54 9.86 8.53
C ASP A 26 -10.82 10.77 9.55
N LEU A 27 -9.52 11.00 9.33
CA LEU A 27 -8.67 11.73 10.26
C LEU A 27 -8.48 13.21 9.86
N CYS A 28 -8.71 14.12 10.80
CA CYS A 28 -8.44 15.55 10.64
C CYS A 28 -7.22 15.98 11.47
N ARG A 29 -6.60 17.12 11.11
CA ARG A 29 -5.48 17.71 11.88
C ARG A 29 -5.79 17.92 13.36
N SER A 30 -7.05 18.19 13.72
CA SER A 30 -7.49 18.33 15.12
C SER A 30 -7.41 17.02 15.91
N HIS A 31 -7.57 15.86 15.27
CA HIS A 31 -7.41 14.55 15.91
C HIS A 31 -5.94 14.33 16.31
N LEU A 32 -4.99 14.79 15.48
CA LEU A 32 -3.56 14.69 15.80
C LEU A 32 -3.15 15.50 17.03
N VAL A 33 -3.83 16.61 17.33
CA VAL A 33 -3.53 17.41 18.53
C VAL A 33 -3.69 16.55 19.79
N LYS A 34 -4.80 15.82 19.87
CA LYS A 34 -5.10 14.92 20.98
C LYS A 34 -4.16 13.71 21.01
N ALA A 35 -3.88 13.12 19.86
CA ALA A 35 -3.10 11.89 19.76
C ALA A 35 -1.59 12.11 19.99
N SER A 36 -1.04 13.23 19.53
CA SER A 36 0.41 13.47 19.54
C SER A 36 0.92 14.32 20.70
N GLN A 37 0.03 14.98 21.45
CA GLN A 37 0.38 15.99 22.47
C GLN A 37 1.21 17.16 21.91
N ILE A 38 1.19 17.37 20.59
CA ILE A 38 1.84 18.50 19.92
C ILE A 38 0.83 19.64 19.78
N SER A 39 1.31 20.87 19.93
CA SER A 39 0.45 22.05 19.83
C SER A 39 -0.26 22.14 18.47
N ARG A 40 -1.50 22.66 18.48
CA ARG A 40 -2.28 22.91 17.26
C ARG A 40 -1.50 23.73 16.24
N GLY A 41 -0.82 24.80 16.67
CA GLY A 41 -0.03 25.64 15.77
C GLY A 41 1.08 24.85 15.07
N THR A 42 1.77 23.96 15.79
CA THR A 42 2.81 23.11 15.18
C THR A 42 2.23 22.14 14.15
N ILE A 43 1.11 21.46 14.45
CA ILE A 43 0.47 20.54 13.50
C ILE A 43 0.00 21.27 12.24
N TYR A 44 -0.60 22.46 12.40
CA TYR A 44 -1.13 23.24 11.28
C TYR A 44 0.00 23.84 10.43
N ASN A 45 1.17 24.09 11.03
CA ASN A 45 2.36 24.47 10.26
C ASN A 45 2.96 23.29 9.48
N HIS A 46 2.89 22.06 10.01
CA HIS A 46 3.31 20.86 9.27
C HIS A 46 2.32 20.50 8.15
N PHE A 47 1.02 20.65 8.40
CA PHE A 47 -0.04 20.36 7.46
C PHE A 47 -0.94 21.62 7.30
N PRO A 48 -0.60 22.52 6.37
CA PRO A 48 -1.38 23.74 6.10
C PRO A 48 -2.86 23.49 5.77
N CYS A 49 -3.20 22.36 5.14
CA CYS A 49 -4.57 21.93 4.87
C CYS A 49 -4.79 20.45 5.20
N GLU A 50 -6.04 19.97 5.13
CA GLU A 50 -6.34 18.54 5.34
C GLU A 50 -5.81 17.66 4.19
N ALA A 51 -5.77 18.19 2.96
CA ALA A 51 -5.20 17.49 1.82
C ALA A 51 -3.71 17.16 2.03
N ASP A 52 -2.96 18.07 2.67
CA ASP A 52 -1.55 17.83 3.03
C ASP A 52 -1.39 16.66 3.99
N LEU A 53 -2.23 16.59 5.02
CA LEU A 53 -2.20 15.48 5.97
C LEU A 53 -2.57 14.15 5.29
N LYS A 54 -3.64 14.15 4.50
CA LYS A 54 -4.09 12.95 3.78
C LYS A 54 -3.03 12.46 2.79
N LEU A 55 -2.45 13.36 1.98
CA LEU A 55 -1.36 13.01 1.07
C LEU A 55 -0.12 12.54 1.81
N ALA A 56 0.24 13.13 2.95
CA ALA A 56 1.39 12.69 3.73
C ALA A 56 1.22 11.23 4.20
N VAL A 57 0.04 10.89 4.72
CA VAL A 57 -0.28 9.52 5.17
C VAL A 57 -0.27 8.53 4.00
N ILE A 58 -0.92 8.88 2.89
CA ILE A 58 -0.94 8.05 1.68
C ILE A 58 0.46 7.86 1.11
N THR A 59 1.27 8.92 1.10
CA THR A 59 2.66 8.89 0.63
C THR A 59 3.51 8.00 1.51
N ALA A 60 3.33 8.05 2.83
CA ALA A 60 4.04 7.17 3.76
C ALA A 60 3.64 5.71 3.56
N GLU A 61 2.36 5.43 3.30
CA GLU A 61 1.91 4.08 2.97
C GLU A 61 2.54 3.58 1.66
N LEU A 62 2.46 4.36 0.59
CA LEU A 62 3.11 4.05 -0.69
C LEU A 62 4.63 3.88 -0.54
N SER A 63 5.28 4.70 0.28
CA SER A 63 6.72 4.63 0.51
C SER A 63 7.11 3.36 1.26
N HIS A 64 6.31 2.94 2.24
CA HIS A 64 6.48 1.65 2.91
C HIS A 64 6.39 0.52 1.89
N GLN A 65 5.36 0.52 1.04
CA GLN A 65 5.20 -0.50 0.01
C GLN A 65 6.35 -0.51 -1.00
N LEU A 66 6.84 0.65 -1.43
CA LEU A 66 7.99 0.76 -2.31
C LEU A 66 9.30 0.31 -1.63
N ALA A 67 9.45 0.53 -0.32
CA ALA A 67 10.62 0.04 0.41
C ALA A 67 10.60 -1.49 0.50
N GLN A 68 9.43 -2.10 0.68
CA GLN A 68 9.26 -3.55 0.70
C GLN A 68 9.70 -4.19 -0.61
N THR A 69 9.46 -3.55 -1.77
CA THR A 69 9.84 -4.15 -3.07
C THR A 69 11.33 -4.47 -3.16
N LYS A 70 12.20 -3.68 -2.52
CA LYS A 70 13.65 -3.95 -2.50
C LYS A 70 14.00 -5.21 -1.72
N LEU A 71 13.27 -5.49 -0.63
CA LEU A 71 13.43 -6.71 0.15
C LEU A 71 12.95 -7.93 -0.65
N VAL A 72 11.84 -7.76 -1.38
CA VAL A 72 11.28 -8.79 -2.26
C VAL A 72 12.24 -9.13 -3.40
N GLU A 73 12.82 -8.12 -4.05
CA GLU A 73 13.81 -8.29 -5.13
C GLU A 73 15.08 -9.01 -4.66
N ALA A 74 15.46 -8.82 -3.39
CA ALA A 74 16.59 -9.53 -2.79
C ALA A 74 16.28 -10.99 -2.45
N HIS A 75 15.01 -11.32 -2.17
CA HIS A 75 14.59 -12.64 -1.70
C HIS A 75 14.18 -13.60 -2.82
N PHE A 76 13.58 -13.07 -3.89
CA PHE A 76 13.08 -13.88 -5.01
C PHE A 76 13.76 -13.51 -6.31
N THR A 77 14.16 -14.52 -7.09
CA THR A 77 14.69 -14.32 -8.45
C THR A 77 13.60 -14.35 -9.52
N ASP A 78 12.51 -15.09 -9.29
CA ASP A 78 11.39 -15.18 -10.22
C ASP A 78 10.43 -13.99 -10.08
N SER A 79 10.20 -13.27 -11.18
CA SER A 79 9.36 -12.06 -11.20
C SER A 79 7.90 -12.30 -10.81
N LEU A 80 7.36 -13.49 -11.10
CA LEU A 80 5.99 -13.83 -10.70
C LEU A 80 5.93 -14.01 -9.19
N HIS A 81 6.89 -14.72 -8.60
CA HIS A 81 6.99 -14.88 -7.16
C HIS A 81 7.23 -13.55 -6.45
N GLN A 82 8.09 -12.67 -6.97
CA GLN A 82 8.25 -11.30 -6.46
C GLN A 82 6.91 -10.56 -6.41
N PHE A 83 6.19 -10.53 -7.54
CA PHE A 83 4.92 -9.81 -7.65
C PHE A 83 3.84 -10.39 -6.73
N LEU A 84 3.72 -11.71 -6.69
CA LEU A 84 2.76 -12.41 -5.85
C LEU A 84 3.06 -12.23 -4.36
N TYR A 85 4.32 -12.42 -3.95
CA TYR A 85 4.75 -12.23 -2.57
C TYR A 85 4.44 -10.82 -2.10
N HIS A 86 4.83 -9.81 -2.89
CA HIS A 86 4.63 -8.41 -2.55
C HIS A 86 3.16 -8.08 -2.27
N HIS A 87 2.26 -8.46 -3.20
CA HIS A 87 0.84 -8.15 -3.02
C HIS A 87 0.14 -9.05 -2.01
N CYS A 88 0.59 -10.30 -1.82
CA CYS A 88 0.12 -11.14 -0.72
C CYS A 88 0.52 -10.56 0.64
N ASN A 89 1.74 -10.05 0.78
CA ASN A 89 2.20 -9.40 2.01
C ASN A 89 1.37 -8.15 2.31
N ARG A 90 1.07 -7.35 1.29
CA ARG A 90 0.16 -6.20 1.45
C ARG A 90 -1.21 -6.59 1.97
N LEU A 91 -1.79 -7.65 1.40
CA LEU A 91 -3.07 -8.18 1.84
C LEU A 91 -2.97 -8.70 3.29
N HIS A 92 -1.87 -9.38 3.62
CA HIS A 92 -1.58 -9.86 4.96
C HIS A 92 -1.47 -8.72 5.99
N GLU A 93 -0.79 -7.62 5.66
CA GLU A 93 -0.72 -6.44 6.54
C GLU A 93 -2.10 -5.85 6.85
N VAL A 94 -3.00 -5.82 5.87
CA VAL A 94 -4.38 -5.38 6.08
C VAL A 94 -5.16 -6.37 6.94
N VAL A 95 -5.13 -7.66 6.60
CA VAL A 95 -5.93 -8.69 7.28
C VAL A 95 -5.44 -8.97 8.70
N CYS A 96 -4.13 -9.19 8.88
CA CYS A 96 -3.55 -9.62 10.14
C CYS A 96 -3.13 -8.46 11.04
N LYS A 97 -2.54 -7.40 10.46
CA LYS A 97 -2.00 -6.26 11.24
C LYS A 97 -2.99 -5.10 11.31
N ARG A 98 -4.16 -5.20 10.63
CA ARG A 98 -5.17 -4.14 10.53
C ARG A 98 -4.58 -2.83 10.01
N ARG A 99 -3.56 -2.91 9.15
CA ARG A 99 -2.90 -1.73 8.62
C ARG A 99 -3.88 -0.93 7.75
N PHE A 100 -3.90 0.39 7.91
CA PHE A 100 -4.65 1.28 7.03
C PHE A 100 -4.18 1.13 5.57
N SER A 101 -5.11 1.18 4.62
CA SER A 101 -4.79 1.10 3.20
C SER A 101 -5.51 2.18 2.41
N TYR A 102 -4.74 2.95 1.62
CA TYR A 102 -5.22 4.10 0.85
C TYR A 102 -6.08 3.74 -0.38
N VAL A 103 -6.39 2.46 -0.61
CA VAL A 103 -7.02 1.98 -1.85
C VAL A 103 -8.42 2.56 -2.12
N ARG A 104 -9.13 3.02 -1.09
CA ARG A 104 -10.40 3.77 -1.23
C ARG A 104 -10.22 5.27 -1.36
N ASP A 105 -9.09 5.76 -0.88
CA ASP A 105 -8.78 7.16 -0.67
C ASP A 105 -7.73 7.67 -1.66
N LEU A 106 -7.70 7.09 -2.86
CA LEU A 106 -6.78 7.52 -3.91
C LEU A 106 -6.94 9.03 -4.17
N PRO A 107 -5.84 9.81 -4.16
CA PRO A 107 -5.90 11.22 -4.47
C PRO A 107 -6.46 11.47 -5.88
N ASP A 108 -7.47 12.33 -5.94
CA ASP A 108 -8.01 12.88 -7.18
C ASP A 108 -7.39 14.25 -7.50
N GLU A 109 -7.72 14.80 -8.67
CA GLU A 109 -7.17 16.09 -9.12
C GLU A 109 -7.50 17.22 -8.14
N ALA A 110 -8.73 17.26 -7.63
CA ALA A 110 -9.16 18.26 -6.64
C ALA A 110 -8.34 18.22 -5.35
N MET A 111 -8.00 17.02 -4.84
CA MET A 111 -7.13 16.88 -3.67
C MET A 111 -5.71 17.35 -3.96
N LEU A 112 -5.17 17.01 -5.14
CA LEU A 112 -3.82 17.42 -5.54
C LEU A 112 -3.70 18.94 -5.72
N GLU A 113 -4.75 19.59 -6.21
CA GLU A 113 -4.82 21.05 -6.33
C GLU A 113 -4.84 21.75 -4.96
N GLN A 114 -5.57 21.19 -3.99
CA GLN A 114 -5.67 21.73 -2.62
C GLN A 114 -4.41 21.52 -1.78
N ALA A 115 -3.60 20.53 -2.14
CA ALA A 115 -2.37 20.22 -1.43
C ALA A 115 -1.26 21.21 -1.75
N SER A 116 -0.47 21.51 -0.73
CA SER A 116 0.78 22.23 -0.85
C SER A 116 1.73 21.49 -1.80
N GLU A 117 2.49 22.26 -2.57
CA GLU A 117 3.38 21.75 -3.61
C GLU A 117 4.34 20.66 -3.11
N GLN A 118 4.89 20.83 -1.91
CA GLN A 118 5.78 19.86 -1.28
C GLN A 118 5.15 18.46 -1.16
N TYR A 119 3.91 18.37 -0.64
CA TYR A 119 3.22 17.10 -0.44
C TYR A 119 2.77 16.49 -1.76
N ARG A 120 2.24 17.32 -2.68
CA ARG A 120 1.88 16.89 -4.03
C ARG A 120 3.08 16.29 -4.78
N ASN A 121 4.21 16.99 -4.81
CA ASN A 121 5.40 16.54 -5.53
C ASN A 121 5.99 15.26 -4.93
N THR A 122 5.97 15.15 -3.60
CA THR A 122 6.44 13.93 -2.92
C THR A 122 5.55 12.74 -3.25
N TYR A 123 4.22 12.92 -3.17
CA TYR A 123 3.25 11.88 -3.53
C TYR A 123 3.43 11.42 -4.97
N LEU A 124 3.42 12.34 -5.94
CA LEU A 124 3.51 12.01 -7.37
C LEU A 124 4.80 11.25 -7.70
N ARG A 125 5.92 11.62 -7.06
CA ARG A 125 7.19 10.92 -7.23
C ARG A 125 7.12 9.47 -6.74
N VAL A 126 6.58 9.24 -5.54
CA VAL A 126 6.50 7.89 -4.95
C VAL A 126 5.48 7.03 -5.70
N GLU A 127 4.32 7.60 -6.06
CA GLU A 127 3.31 6.93 -6.87
C GLU A 127 3.91 6.50 -8.21
N GLN A 128 4.62 7.38 -8.91
CA GLN A 128 5.24 7.07 -10.18
C GLN A 128 6.27 5.95 -10.05
N GLN A 129 7.10 5.97 -8.99
CA GLN A 129 8.09 4.92 -8.73
C GLN A 129 7.42 3.57 -8.49
N TYR A 130 6.39 3.52 -7.66
CA TYR A 130 5.69 2.29 -7.33
C TYR A 130 4.87 1.76 -8.51
N SER A 131 4.21 2.63 -9.29
CA SER A 131 3.52 2.27 -10.53
C SER A 131 4.48 1.76 -11.60
N ARG A 132 5.69 2.34 -11.70
CA ARG A 132 6.75 1.86 -12.58
C ARG A 132 7.23 0.47 -12.17
N TRP A 133 7.52 0.26 -10.88
CA TRP A 133 7.92 -1.05 -10.37
C TRP A 133 6.88 -2.13 -10.70
N ASN A 134 5.60 -1.88 -10.41
CA ASN A 134 4.53 -2.82 -10.74
C ASN A 134 4.48 -3.14 -12.24
N SER A 135 4.61 -2.12 -13.09
CA SER A 135 4.59 -2.30 -14.53
C SER A 135 5.78 -3.12 -15.02
N GLN A 136 6.98 -2.87 -14.46
CA GLN A 136 8.21 -3.61 -14.79
C GLN A 136 8.14 -5.06 -14.34
N CYS A 137 7.61 -5.35 -13.15
CA CYS A 137 7.39 -6.72 -12.71
C CYS A 137 6.45 -7.46 -13.67
N VAL A 138 5.33 -6.85 -14.05
CA VAL A 138 4.40 -7.46 -15.01
C VAL A 138 5.06 -7.72 -16.37
N ASP A 139 5.85 -6.77 -16.88
CA ASP A 139 6.59 -6.95 -18.12
C ASP A 139 7.61 -8.10 -18.02
N ALA A 140 8.33 -8.19 -16.89
CA ALA A 140 9.32 -9.22 -16.63
C ALA A 140 8.73 -10.62 -16.42
N ILE A 141 7.48 -10.72 -15.94
CA ILE A 141 6.74 -11.99 -15.86
C ILE A 141 6.47 -12.55 -17.27
N GLY A 142 6.32 -11.67 -18.26
CA GLY A 142 6.09 -12.01 -19.65
C GLY A 142 4.76 -11.45 -20.15
N ILE A 143 4.81 -10.80 -21.31
CA ILE A 143 3.64 -10.17 -21.94
C ILE A 143 2.83 -11.25 -22.67
N VAL A 144 1.55 -11.37 -22.30
CA VAL A 144 0.58 -12.20 -23.01
C VAL A 144 -0.42 -11.27 -23.72
N PRO A 145 -0.47 -11.26 -25.07
CA PRO A 145 -1.27 -10.30 -25.83
C PRO A 145 -2.78 -10.49 -25.63
N GLY A 146 -3.57 -9.48 -26.05
CA GLY A 146 -5.03 -9.53 -26.13
C GLY A 146 -5.78 -8.64 -25.13
N PHE A 147 -5.21 -8.38 -23.96
CA PHE A 147 -5.83 -7.54 -22.92
C PHE A 147 -4.82 -6.59 -22.27
N ASP A 148 -5.29 -5.48 -21.70
CA ASP A 148 -4.47 -4.65 -20.79
C ASP A 148 -4.39 -5.33 -19.42
N ARG A 149 -3.47 -6.29 -19.32
CA ARG A 149 -3.28 -7.11 -18.11
C ARG A 149 -2.79 -6.30 -16.92
N LYS A 150 -2.04 -5.22 -17.16
CA LYS A 150 -1.59 -4.29 -16.11
C LYS A 150 -2.78 -3.59 -15.47
N ALA A 151 -3.71 -3.08 -16.28
CA ALA A 151 -4.93 -2.46 -15.77
C ALA A 151 -5.85 -3.47 -15.06
N LEU A 152 -6.01 -4.67 -15.62
CA LEU A 152 -6.82 -5.73 -15.03
C LEU A 152 -6.30 -6.17 -13.66
N VAL A 153 -5.01 -6.49 -13.57
CA VAL A 153 -4.41 -6.95 -12.31
C VAL A 153 -4.42 -5.83 -11.26
N LYS A 154 -4.15 -4.57 -11.65
CA LYS A 154 -4.22 -3.41 -10.75
C LYS A 154 -5.63 -3.25 -10.17
N SER A 155 -6.66 -3.37 -11.01
CA SER A 155 -8.06 -3.28 -10.60
C SER A 155 -8.46 -4.42 -9.67
N TYR A 156 -8.05 -5.66 -9.98
CA TYR A 156 -8.31 -6.82 -9.13
C TYR A 156 -7.65 -6.70 -7.76
N ILE A 157 -6.34 -6.39 -7.71
CA ILE A 157 -5.61 -6.22 -6.46
C ILE A 157 -6.27 -5.14 -5.60
N ARG A 158 -6.66 -4.00 -6.20
CA ARG A 158 -7.38 -2.95 -5.49
C ARG A 158 -8.71 -3.47 -4.92
N GLY A 159 -9.47 -4.22 -5.70
CA GLY A 159 -10.73 -4.83 -5.28
C GLY A 159 -10.55 -5.76 -4.08
N CYS A 160 -9.54 -6.64 -4.11
CA CYS A 160 -9.22 -7.52 -2.98
C CYS A 160 -8.83 -6.75 -1.71
N MET A 161 -8.05 -5.67 -1.84
CA MET A 161 -7.69 -4.84 -0.69
C MET A 161 -8.91 -4.11 -0.10
N ILE A 162 -9.84 -3.66 -0.96
CA ILE A 162 -11.10 -3.03 -0.56
C ILE A 162 -11.98 -4.04 0.18
N GLU A 163 -12.11 -5.26 -0.33
CA GLU A 163 -12.88 -6.34 0.28
C GLU A 163 -12.29 -6.75 1.64
N ALA A 164 -10.97 -6.87 1.74
CA ALA A 164 -10.26 -7.17 2.97
C ALA A 164 -10.41 -6.10 4.07
N LEU A 165 -10.70 -4.85 3.70
CA LEU A 165 -11.00 -3.78 4.64
C LEU A 165 -12.45 -3.82 5.17
N ASP A 166 -13.39 -4.34 4.37
CA ASP A 166 -14.81 -4.40 4.74
C ASP A 166 -15.16 -5.64 5.55
N ASN A 167 -14.47 -6.75 5.28
CA ASN A 167 -14.79 -8.06 5.85
C ASN A 167 -13.78 -8.49 6.91
N VAL A 168 -14.29 -9.18 7.93
CA VAL A 168 -13.44 -9.80 8.95
C VAL A 168 -12.90 -11.11 8.40
N HIS A 169 -11.68 -11.08 7.89
CA HIS A 169 -10.95 -12.29 7.52
C HIS A 169 -10.17 -12.83 8.71
N GLN A 170 -10.12 -14.16 8.82
CA GLN A 170 -9.24 -14.80 9.79
C GLN A 170 -7.78 -14.61 9.35
N CYS A 171 -6.97 -14.03 10.25
CA CYS A 171 -5.53 -13.97 10.05
C CYS A 171 -4.95 -15.38 9.85
N GLY A 172 -4.06 -15.53 8.87
CA GLY A 172 -3.45 -16.83 8.53
C GLY A 172 -4.32 -17.74 7.66
N ASN A 173 -5.44 -17.26 7.09
CA ASN A 173 -6.20 -18.03 6.11
C ASN A 173 -5.39 -18.20 4.81
N ILE A 174 -4.69 -19.34 4.68
CA ILE A 174 -3.86 -19.67 3.50
C ILE A 174 -4.67 -19.65 2.21
N MET A 175 -5.94 -20.10 2.26
CA MET A 175 -6.78 -20.17 1.07
C MET A 175 -7.00 -18.78 0.44
N LEU A 176 -7.06 -17.73 1.25
CA LEU A 176 -7.16 -16.35 0.77
C LEU A 176 -5.98 -16.01 -0.15
N TYR A 177 -4.75 -16.25 0.31
CA TYR A 177 -3.53 -15.93 -0.44
C TYR A 177 -3.35 -16.83 -1.67
N GLN A 178 -3.76 -18.10 -1.58
CA GLN A 178 -3.73 -19.03 -2.71
C GLN A 178 -4.73 -18.60 -3.81
N GLN A 179 -5.96 -18.29 -3.44
CA GLN A 179 -6.99 -17.82 -4.38
C GLN A 179 -6.60 -16.49 -5.01
N PHE A 180 -6.08 -15.56 -4.20
CA PHE A 180 -5.54 -14.29 -4.67
C PHE A 180 -4.41 -14.51 -5.70
N SER A 181 -3.43 -15.34 -5.36
CA SER A 181 -2.30 -15.62 -6.24
C SER A 181 -2.71 -16.30 -7.53
N PHE A 182 -3.65 -17.25 -7.44
CA PHE A 182 -4.22 -17.92 -8.60
C PHE A 182 -4.92 -16.92 -9.53
N ALA A 183 -5.80 -16.07 -9.00
CA ALA A 183 -6.51 -15.08 -9.80
C ALA A 183 -5.55 -14.07 -10.45
N VAL A 184 -4.52 -13.61 -9.73
CA VAL A 184 -3.48 -12.74 -10.29
C VAL A 184 -2.77 -13.41 -11.46
N ALA A 185 -2.34 -14.68 -11.31
CA ALA A 185 -1.67 -15.40 -12.39
C ALA A 185 -2.57 -15.57 -13.63
N GLN A 186 -3.86 -15.87 -13.44
CA GLN A 186 -4.85 -15.96 -14.53
C GLN A 186 -5.03 -14.62 -15.26
N LEU A 187 -5.18 -13.52 -14.51
CA LEU A 187 -5.32 -12.17 -15.09
C LEU A 187 -4.05 -11.74 -15.84
N LEU A 188 -2.88 -12.19 -15.39
CA LEU A 188 -1.62 -12.01 -16.10
C LEU A 188 -1.45 -12.97 -17.30
N GLY A 189 -2.31 -13.99 -17.43
CA GLY A 189 -2.32 -14.91 -18.57
C GLY A 189 -1.35 -16.08 -18.43
N HIS A 190 -0.87 -16.33 -17.22
CA HIS A 190 0.12 -17.36 -16.90
C HIS A 190 -0.52 -18.47 -16.06
N SER A 191 -1.58 -19.09 -16.59
CA SER A 191 -2.35 -20.14 -15.93
C SER A 191 -1.59 -21.46 -15.79
N ASP A 192 -0.55 -21.62 -16.60
CA ASP A 192 0.36 -22.76 -16.68
C ASP A 192 1.50 -22.67 -15.66
N LYS A 193 1.78 -21.48 -15.11
CA LYS A 193 2.87 -21.28 -14.15
C LYS A 193 2.54 -21.90 -12.80
N ARG A 194 3.52 -22.58 -12.22
CA ARG A 194 3.42 -23.16 -10.88
C ARG A 194 3.41 -22.05 -9.83
N LEU A 195 2.39 -22.07 -8.99
CA LEU A 195 2.23 -21.13 -7.89
C LEU A 195 2.66 -21.75 -6.55
N PRO A 196 3.12 -20.91 -5.60
CA PRO A 196 3.37 -21.35 -4.24
C PRO A 196 2.05 -21.77 -3.59
N ALA A 197 2.11 -22.82 -2.77
CA ALA A 197 0.95 -23.42 -2.13
C ALA A 197 1.33 -24.09 -0.81
N GLY A 198 0.36 -24.24 0.09
CA GLY A 198 0.56 -24.90 1.38
C GLY A 198 1.64 -24.20 2.21
N GLN A 199 2.58 -24.98 2.75
CA GLN A 199 3.62 -24.48 3.64
C GLN A 199 4.51 -23.42 3.00
N ALA A 200 4.88 -23.58 1.72
CA ALA A 200 5.72 -22.60 1.02
C ALA A 200 5.11 -21.19 0.96
N MET A 201 3.77 -21.09 1.05
CA MET A 201 3.07 -19.80 1.12
C MET A 201 2.91 -19.29 2.56
N LEU A 202 2.87 -20.17 3.56
CA LEU A 202 2.92 -19.76 4.97
C LEU A 202 4.30 -19.19 5.34
N ASP A 203 5.36 -19.84 4.85
CA ASP A 203 6.75 -19.45 5.10
C ASP A 203 7.04 -18.00 4.66
N TRP A 204 6.23 -17.45 3.74
CA TRP A 204 6.29 -16.05 3.32
C TRP A 204 6.00 -15.04 4.43
N PHE A 205 5.18 -15.45 5.40
CA PHE A 205 4.69 -14.59 6.47
C PHE A 205 5.31 -14.91 7.83
N ASP A 206 5.92 -16.10 8.00
CA ASP A 206 6.52 -16.54 9.27
C ASP A 206 7.84 -15.82 9.61
N SER A 207 8.45 -15.11 8.65
CA SER A 207 9.72 -14.40 8.82
C SER A 207 9.59 -12.87 9.01
N GLN A 208 8.39 -12.36 9.33
CA GLN A 208 8.10 -10.92 9.44
C GLN A 208 7.75 -10.42 10.84
#